data_AF-A0A8E2ETA4-F1
#
_entry.id   AF-A0A8E2ETA4-F1
#
_cell.length_a   1.000
_cell.length_b   1.000
_cell.length_c   1.000
_cell.angle_alpha   90.00
_cell.angle_beta   90.00
_cell.angle_gamma   90.00
#
_symmetry.space_group_name_H-M   'P 1'
#
loop_
_entity.id
_entity.type
_entity.pdbx_description
1 polymer ?
#
loop_
_entity_poly.entity_id
_entity_poly.type
_entity_poly.pdbx_seq_one_letter_code
_entity_poly.pdbx_strand_id
1 'polypeptide(L)'
;PAAAAAATAATTAAPPPQQQQQQQQRLLWAPPSRHLLRTLLRTPILCATSLAPADLLMQQLEKLAANSVINPLTVLLDARNGALLYNYALTRVMRLLLSEISLVLRSLPELQHIPGVAHRFDPGRLETLVVGVANRTRENVSSMLADVRTGRRTEVEYMNGWVVRKGEEMGVQCVMNFMVKEMVKGKQVMVKQELEESVPLVGPDKGRTQDEICHPNEYVLQFLVHSPYSRLSYKNPFSSFQASAMEVLKILTD
;
A
#
# COMPACT_ATOMS: atom_id res chain seq x y z
N PRO A 1 -26.61 -47.72 -67.73
CA PRO A 1 -27.18 -47.49 -66.38
C PRO A 1 -26.03 -47.33 -65.35
N ALA A 2 -25.66 -46.11 -64.97
CA ALA A 2 -26.29 -45.36 -63.87
C ALA A 2 -26.18 -46.12 -62.52
N ALA A 3 -25.61 -45.59 -61.43
CA ALA A 3 -25.32 -44.19 -61.12
C ALA A 3 -23.98 -43.98 -60.38
N ALA A 4 -23.54 -42.72 -60.30
CA ALA A 4 -22.36 -42.30 -59.55
C ALA A 4 -22.75 -41.71 -58.18
N ALA A 5 -21.87 -41.84 -57.18
CA ALA A 5 -21.82 -40.98 -56.00
C ALA A 5 -20.38 -40.95 -55.48
N ALA A 6 -19.76 -39.76 -55.49
CA ALA A 6 -18.37 -39.59 -55.07
C ALA A 6 -18.25 -39.38 -53.55
N ALA A 7 -17.26 -40.00 -52.91
CA ALA A 7 -16.88 -39.69 -51.55
C ALA A 7 -16.07 -38.39 -51.51
N THR A 8 -16.61 -37.34 -50.91
CA THR A 8 -15.96 -36.03 -50.77
C THR A 8 -14.99 -36.00 -49.59
N ALA A 9 -13.80 -35.43 -49.82
CA ALA A 9 -12.79 -35.26 -48.79
C ALA A 9 -13.23 -34.23 -47.73
N ALA A 10 -12.98 -34.53 -46.46
CA ALA A 10 -13.24 -33.62 -45.34
C ALA A 10 -12.13 -32.55 -45.22
N THR A 11 -12.29 -31.44 -45.94
CA THR A 11 -11.48 -30.24 -45.73
C THR A 11 -11.96 -29.49 -44.50
N THR A 12 -11.22 -29.58 -43.40
CA THR A 12 -11.42 -28.76 -42.19
C THR A 12 -11.02 -27.30 -42.48
N ALA A 13 -11.98 -26.53 -43.01
CA ALA A 13 -11.79 -25.10 -43.26
C ALA A 13 -11.57 -24.31 -41.96
N ALA A 14 -10.52 -23.50 -41.92
CA ALA A 14 -10.28 -22.55 -40.83
C ALA A 14 -11.39 -21.49 -40.74
N PRO A 15 -11.75 -21.01 -39.54
CA PRO A 15 -12.80 -20.00 -39.39
C PRO A 15 -12.39 -18.64 -39.99
N PRO A 16 -13.37 -17.84 -40.48
CA PRO A 16 -13.09 -16.60 -41.20
C PRO A 16 -12.56 -15.47 -40.28
N PRO A 17 -11.80 -14.50 -40.82
CA PRO A 17 -11.01 -13.52 -40.06
C PRO A 17 -11.82 -12.42 -39.34
N GLN A 18 -13.15 -12.56 -39.21
CA GLN A 18 -14.02 -11.54 -38.61
C GLN A 18 -14.18 -11.66 -37.08
N GLN A 19 -13.85 -12.82 -36.49
CA GLN A 19 -14.03 -13.03 -35.04
C GLN A 19 -12.90 -12.45 -34.17
N GLN A 20 -11.69 -12.26 -34.72
CA GLN A 20 -10.56 -11.72 -33.95
C GLN A 20 -10.61 -10.20 -33.72
N GLN A 21 -11.44 -9.45 -34.47
CA GLN A 21 -11.56 -8.00 -34.31
C GLN A 21 -12.54 -7.56 -33.21
N GLN A 22 -13.34 -8.46 -32.64
CA GLN A 22 -14.29 -8.13 -31.56
C GLN A 22 -13.71 -8.30 -30.14
N GLN A 23 -12.58 -9.00 -30.00
CA GLN A 23 -11.95 -9.22 -28.68
C GLN A 23 -11.13 -8.03 -28.18
N GLN A 24 -10.89 -7.02 -29.03
CA GLN A 24 -10.36 -5.73 -28.62
C GLN A 24 -11.49 -4.87 -28.05
N GLN A 25 -12.03 -5.30 -26.91
CA GLN A 25 -13.07 -4.61 -26.16
C GLN A 25 -12.58 -3.21 -25.80
N ARG A 26 -13.01 -2.21 -26.58
CA ARG A 26 -12.89 -0.81 -26.16
C ARG A 26 -13.65 -0.71 -24.84
N LEU A 27 -12.95 -0.29 -23.79
CA LEU A 27 -13.58 0.23 -22.57
C LEU A 27 -14.41 1.45 -22.98
N LEU A 28 -15.66 1.21 -23.36
CA LEU A 28 -16.64 2.21 -23.76
C LEU A 28 -17.15 2.88 -22.49
N TRP A 29 -16.28 3.70 -21.88
CA TRP A 29 -16.67 4.68 -20.87
C TRP A 29 -17.96 5.36 -21.34
N ALA A 30 -18.99 5.27 -20.51
CA ALA A 30 -20.28 5.88 -20.77
C ALA A 30 -20.09 7.36 -21.17
N PRO A 31 -20.89 7.91 -22.10
CA PRO A 31 -20.77 9.31 -22.53
C PRO A 31 -20.53 10.34 -21.40
N PRO A 32 -21.22 10.28 -20.23
CA PRO A 32 -20.95 11.21 -19.13
C PRO A 32 -19.56 11.07 -18.49
N SER A 33 -18.99 9.86 -18.37
CA SER A 33 -17.67 9.70 -17.73
C SER A 33 -16.53 10.20 -18.62
N ARG A 34 -16.70 10.17 -19.96
CA ARG A 34 -15.79 10.85 -20.89
C ARG A 34 -15.81 12.37 -20.74
N HIS A 35 -17.00 12.95 -20.54
CA HIS A 35 -17.13 14.37 -20.26
C HIS A 35 -16.45 14.74 -18.93
N LEU A 36 -16.75 14.00 -17.85
CA LEU A 36 -16.14 14.21 -16.54
C LEU A 36 -14.61 14.12 -16.60
N LEU A 37 -14.05 13.07 -17.20
CA LEU A 37 -12.60 12.91 -17.36
C LEU A 37 -11.98 14.09 -18.11
N ARG A 38 -12.61 14.53 -19.21
CA ARG A 38 -12.14 15.69 -19.99
C ARG A 38 -12.21 16.99 -19.20
N THR A 39 -13.20 17.17 -18.32
CA THR A 39 -13.32 18.34 -17.43
C THR A 39 -12.26 18.32 -16.33
N LEU A 40 -12.02 17.17 -15.70
CA LEU A 40 -10.97 17.00 -14.69
C LEU A 40 -9.57 17.28 -15.26
N LEU A 41 -9.21 16.66 -16.40
CA LEU A 41 -7.92 16.85 -17.08
C LEU A 41 -7.71 18.28 -17.61
N ARG A 42 -8.79 19.06 -17.80
CA ARG A 42 -8.72 20.46 -18.23
C ARG A 42 -8.68 21.46 -17.08
N THR A 43 -8.86 21.02 -15.84
CA THR A 43 -8.88 21.91 -14.67
C THR A 43 -7.45 22.03 -14.12
N PRO A 44 -6.71 23.13 -14.38
CA PRO A 44 -5.27 23.20 -14.07
C PRO A 44 -4.98 23.09 -12.57
N ILE A 45 -5.91 23.57 -11.73
CA ILE A 45 -5.82 23.52 -10.26
C ILE A 45 -5.73 22.07 -9.74
N LEU A 46 -6.29 21.10 -10.46
CA LEU A 46 -6.24 19.69 -10.05
C LEU A 46 -4.95 18.97 -10.43
N CYS A 47 -4.15 19.52 -11.37
CA CYS A 47 -2.98 18.87 -11.95
C CYS A 47 -3.24 17.41 -12.40
N ALA A 48 -4.47 17.11 -12.82
CA ALA A 48 -4.93 15.75 -13.08
C ALA A 48 -4.27 15.17 -14.35
N THR A 49 -3.81 13.94 -14.27
CA THR A 49 -3.22 13.17 -15.39
C THR A 49 -3.93 11.82 -15.50
N SER A 50 -4.21 11.37 -16.73
CA SER A 50 -4.77 10.05 -16.99
C SER A 50 -3.65 9.01 -17.16
N LEU A 51 -3.76 7.89 -16.44
CA LEU A 51 -2.88 6.73 -16.54
C LEU A 51 -3.64 5.55 -17.17
N ALA A 52 -2.95 4.65 -17.87
CA ALA A 52 -3.56 3.38 -18.25
C ALA A 52 -3.79 2.50 -17.01
N PRO A 53 -4.77 1.58 -17.02
CA PRO A 53 -5.04 0.70 -15.87
C PRO A 53 -3.80 -0.09 -15.41
N ALA A 54 -3.00 -0.58 -16.36
CA ALA A 54 -1.74 -1.28 -16.09
C ALA A 54 -0.70 -0.38 -15.40
N ASP A 55 -0.56 0.88 -15.82
CA ASP A 55 0.36 1.84 -15.20
C ASP A 55 -0.07 2.21 -13.78
N LEU A 56 -1.38 2.39 -13.58
CA LEU A 56 -1.96 2.65 -12.26
C LEU A 56 -1.72 1.48 -11.31
N LEU A 57 -2.00 0.25 -11.74
CA LEU A 57 -1.70 -0.99 -10.99
C LEU A 57 -0.22 -1.07 -10.63
N MET A 58 0.66 -0.85 -11.61
CA MET A 58 2.12 -0.85 -11.40
C MET A 58 2.60 0.22 -10.39
N GLN A 59 1.95 1.39 -10.32
CA GLN A 59 2.24 2.42 -9.31
C GLN A 59 1.67 2.06 -7.92
N GLN A 60 0.48 1.45 -7.87
CA GLN A 60 -0.13 0.98 -6.62
C GLN A 60 0.73 -0.10 -5.96
N LEU A 61 1.25 -1.05 -6.74
CA LEU A 61 2.11 -2.13 -6.23
C LEU A 61 3.49 -1.62 -5.76
N GLU A 62 4.07 -0.62 -6.43
CA GLU A 62 5.28 0.07 -5.94
C GLU A 62 5.02 0.78 -4.59
N LYS A 63 3.87 1.45 -4.45
CA LYS A 63 3.47 2.11 -3.20
C LYS A 63 3.19 1.10 -2.09
N LEU A 64 2.54 -0.01 -2.40
CA LEU A 64 2.32 -1.14 -1.49
C LEU A 64 3.66 -1.68 -0.97
N ALA A 65 4.65 -1.90 -1.85
CA ALA A 65 5.97 -2.35 -1.45
C ALA A 65 6.67 -1.36 -0.48
N ALA A 66 6.59 -0.06 -0.76
CA ALA A 66 7.14 0.96 0.13
C ALA A 66 6.45 1.01 1.50
N ASN A 67 5.11 1.03 1.51
CA ASN A 67 4.32 1.09 2.73
C ASN A 67 4.48 -0.18 3.57
N SER A 68 4.58 -1.36 2.95
CA SER A 68 4.80 -2.66 3.63
C SER A 68 6.16 -2.77 4.32
N VAL A 69 7.08 -1.84 4.07
CA VAL A 69 8.39 -1.77 4.72
C VAL A 69 8.47 -0.59 5.68
N ILE A 70 8.17 0.64 5.23
CA ILE A 70 8.34 1.86 6.03
C ILE A 70 7.34 1.90 7.19
N ASN A 71 6.05 1.68 6.92
CA ASN A 71 5.01 1.85 7.93
C ASN A 71 5.16 0.87 9.11
N PRO A 72 5.36 -0.45 8.92
CA PRO A 72 5.51 -1.32 10.06
C PRO A 72 6.87 -1.17 10.76
N LEU A 73 7.98 -0.88 10.05
CA LEU A 73 9.26 -0.62 10.73
C LEU A 73 9.21 0.64 11.60
N THR A 74 8.55 1.72 11.14
CA THR A 74 8.32 2.91 11.98
C THR A 74 7.44 2.60 13.19
N VAL A 75 6.40 1.76 13.06
CA VAL A 75 5.61 1.27 14.21
C VAL A 75 6.48 0.56 15.23
N LEU A 76 7.28 -0.42 14.81
CA LEU A 76 8.06 -1.26 15.72
C LEU A 76 9.12 -0.44 16.47
N LEU A 77 9.80 0.45 15.77
CA LEU A 77 10.89 1.28 16.31
C LEU A 77 10.41 2.60 16.96
N ASP A 78 9.11 2.90 16.88
CA ASP A 78 8.48 4.16 17.34
C ASP A 78 9.13 5.44 16.75
N ALA A 79 9.57 5.37 15.50
CA ALA A 79 10.44 6.37 14.88
C ALA A 79 9.85 7.02 13.61
N ARG A 80 10.36 8.22 13.24
CA ARG A 80 10.02 8.89 11.96
C ARG A 80 10.61 8.13 10.78
N ASN A 81 10.04 8.31 9.57
CA ASN A 81 10.48 7.63 8.35
C ASN A 81 11.99 7.77 8.07
N GLY A 82 12.56 8.94 8.36
CA GLY A 82 13.99 9.23 8.14
C GLY A 82 14.94 8.47 9.07
N ALA A 83 14.48 8.07 10.26
CA ALA A 83 15.28 7.32 11.23
C ALA A 83 15.53 5.86 10.81
N LEU A 84 14.82 5.38 9.78
CA LEU A 84 15.07 4.08 9.16
C LEU A 84 16.30 4.10 8.23
N LEU A 85 16.79 5.28 7.84
CA LEU A 85 17.96 5.46 6.98
C LEU A 85 19.26 5.37 7.80
N TYR A 86 20.37 5.12 7.11
CA TYR A 86 21.73 5.06 7.68
C TYR A 86 21.95 4.01 8.79
N ASN A 87 21.00 3.08 8.99
CA ASN A 87 21.13 1.97 9.93
C ASN A 87 21.27 0.64 9.16
N TYR A 88 22.48 0.08 9.15
CA TYR A 88 22.81 -1.16 8.44
C TYR A 88 21.96 -2.38 8.85
N ALA A 89 21.58 -2.49 10.14
CA ALA A 89 20.72 -3.57 10.61
C ALA A 89 19.31 -3.46 10.02
N LEU A 90 18.76 -2.24 9.98
CA LEU A 90 17.45 -1.99 9.37
C LEU A 90 17.49 -2.20 7.85
N THR A 91 18.54 -1.75 7.16
CA THR A 91 18.72 -2.02 5.71
C THR A 91 18.69 -3.52 5.40
N ARG A 92 19.29 -4.37 6.24
CA ARG A 92 19.20 -5.84 6.08
C ARG A 92 17.77 -6.36 6.23
N VAL A 93 17.01 -5.88 7.20
CA VAL A 93 15.60 -6.25 7.39
C VAL A 93 14.74 -5.77 6.21
N MET A 94 14.95 -4.54 5.72
CA MET A 94 14.28 -4.02 4.52
C MET A 94 14.54 -4.90 3.30
N ARG A 95 15.80 -5.30 3.05
CA ARG A 95 16.15 -6.18 1.92
C ARG A 95 15.44 -7.53 1.98
N LEU A 96 15.33 -8.13 3.18
CA LEU A 96 14.60 -9.38 3.35
C LEU A 96 13.10 -9.21 3.06
N LEU A 97 12.45 -8.20 3.66
CA LEU A 97 11.04 -7.88 3.39
C LEU A 97 10.77 -7.62 1.89
N LEU A 98 11.66 -6.87 1.24
CA LEU A 98 11.57 -6.54 -0.18
C LEU A 98 11.86 -7.73 -1.09
N SER A 99 12.69 -8.68 -0.67
CA SER A 99 12.93 -9.90 -1.45
C SER A 99 11.68 -10.78 -1.55
N GLU A 100 10.94 -10.92 -0.46
CA GLU A 100 9.64 -11.61 -0.43
C GLU A 100 8.60 -10.85 -1.26
N ILE A 101 8.42 -9.54 -1.01
CA ILE A 101 7.49 -8.69 -1.78
C ILE A 101 7.81 -8.77 -3.28
N SER A 102 9.09 -8.65 -3.66
CA SER A 102 9.54 -8.76 -5.05
C SER A 102 9.21 -10.11 -5.68
N LEU A 103 9.34 -11.21 -4.94
CA LEU A 103 9.04 -12.55 -5.43
C LEU A 103 7.53 -12.75 -5.63
N VAL A 104 6.71 -12.27 -4.69
CA VAL A 104 5.24 -12.21 -4.81
C VAL A 104 4.85 -11.39 -6.03
N LEU A 105 5.28 -10.11 -6.10
CA LEU A 105 4.88 -9.20 -7.17
C LEU A 105 5.29 -9.67 -8.57
N ARG A 106 6.45 -10.33 -8.72
CA ARG A 106 6.89 -10.87 -10.03
C ARG A 106 6.16 -12.15 -10.44
N SER A 107 5.51 -12.84 -9.51
CA SER A 107 4.78 -14.09 -9.77
C SER A 107 3.30 -13.87 -10.12
N LEU A 108 2.77 -12.66 -9.89
CA LEU A 108 1.37 -12.29 -10.11
C LEU A 108 0.90 -12.56 -11.56
N PRO A 109 -0.14 -13.39 -11.78
CA PRO A 109 -0.63 -13.73 -13.12
C PRO A 109 -1.12 -12.52 -13.92
N GLU A 110 -1.69 -11.52 -13.24
CA GLU A 110 -2.18 -10.27 -13.81
C GLU A 110 -1.06 -9.45 -14.47
N LEU A 111 0.20 -9.67 -14.06
CA LEU A 111 1.37 -8.94 -14.54
C LEU A 111 2.20 -9.69 -15.59
N GLN A 112 1.96 -10.99 -15.81
CA GLN A 112 2.78 -11.83 -16.71
C GLN A 112 2.85 -11.30 -18.16
N HIS A 113 1.80 -10.61 -18.60
CA HIS A 113 1.69 -10.04 -19.95
C HIS A 113 2.24 -8.62 -20.08
N ILE A 114 2.71 -8.00 -18.99
CA ILE A 114 3.18 -6.61 -18.96
C ILE A 114 4.71 -6.59 -19.09
N PRO A 115 5.28 -5.93 -20.13
CA PRO A 115 6.73 -5.88 -20.31
C PRO A 115 7.42 -5.10 -19.20
N GLY A 116 8.60 -5.57 -18.77
CA GLY A 116 9.45 -4.88 -17.79
C GLY A 116 9.10 -5.10 -16.32
N VAL A 117 8.05 -5.86 -15.99
CA VAL A 117 7.65 -6.23 -14.61
C VAL A 117 8.82 -6.77 -13.79
N ALA A 118 9.61 -7.70 -14.36
CA ALA A 118 10.76 -8.30 -13.68
C ALA A 118 11.82 -7.28 -13.23
N HIS A 119 12.10 -6.25 -14.05
CA HIS A 119 13.01 -5.15 -13.71
C HIS A 119 12.34 -4.11 -12.79
N ARG A 120 11.04 -3.85 -12.98
CA ARG A 120 10.30 -2.87 -12.17
C ARG A 120 10.18 -3.31 -10.72
N PHE A 121 9.94 -4.59 -10.47
CA PHE A 121 9.83 -5.16 -9.12
C PHE A 121 11.09 -5.91 -8.68
N ASP A 122 12.25 -5.62 -9.27
CA ASP A 122 13.54 -6.09 -8.77
C ASP A 122 13.78 -5.63 -7.30
N PRO A 123 14.33 -6.47 -6.41
CA PRO A 123 14.52 -6.11 -5.01
C PRO A 123 15.39 -4.86 -4.80
N GLY A 124 16.45 -4.68 -5.59
CA GLY A 124 17.35 -3.52 -5.49
C GLY A 124 16.72 -2.24 -6.03
N ARG A 125 15.90 -2.34 -7.09
CA ARG A 125 15.07 -1.21 -7.54
C ARG A 125 14.03 -0.83 -6.48
N LEU A 126 13.38 -1.80 -5.84
CA LEU A 126 12.45 -1.54 -4.76
C LEU A 126 13.14 -0.96 -3.51
N GLU A 127 14.35 -1.40 -3.17
CA GLU A 127 15.16 -0.80 -2.10
C GLU A 127 15.44 0.68 -2.39
N THR A 128 15.85 0.99 -3.62
CA THR A 128 16.07 2.37 -4.09
C THR A 128 14.79 3.21 -3.98
N LEU A 129 13.63 2.63 -4.32
CA LEU A 129 12.33 3.29 -4.18
C LEU A 129 11.98 3.57 -2.71
N VAL A 130 12.14 2.59 -1.82
CA VAL A 130 11.89 2.71 -0.38
C VAL A 130 12.79 3.77 0.26
N VAL A 131 14.10 3.72 0.00
CA VAL A 131 15.07 4.73 0.47
C VAL A 131 14.69 6.12 -0.05
N GLY A 132 14.30 6.23 -1.32
CA GLY A 132 13.82 7.48 -1.92
C GLY A 132 12.56 8.03 -1.25
N VAL A 133 11.59 7.18 -0.91
CA VAL A 133 10.36 7.57 -0.18
C VAL A 133 10.69 8.01 1.24
N ALA A 134 11.47 7.20 1.97
CA ALA A 134 11.88 7.51 3.35
C ALA A 134 12.67 8.81 3.44
N ASN A 135 13.57 9.09 2.48
CA ASN A 135 14.34 10.34 2.44
C ASN A 135 13.46 11.55 2.12
N ARG A 136 12.58 11.47 1.11
CA ARG A 136 11.63 12.55 0.77
C ARG A 136 10.63 12.86 1.89
N THR A 137 10.36 11.88 2.76
CA THR A 137 9.40 11.99 3.86
C THR A 137 10.05 11.91 5.23
N ARG A 138 11.35 12.23 5.34
CA ARG A 138 12.18 11.94 6.53
C ARG A 138 11.62 12.43 7.87
N GLU A 139 10.98 13.60 7.88
CA GLU A 139 10.39 14.20 9.08
C GLU A 139 8.99 13.68 9.44
N ASN A 140 8.38 12.88 8.55
CA ASN A 140 7.02 12.42 8.74
C ASN A 140 6.98 11.21 9.69
N VAL A 141 5.96 11.21 10.54
CA VAL A 141 5.45 10.02 11.22
C VAL A 141 4.57 9.27 10.20
N SER A 142 4.70 7.94 10.11
CA SER A 142 3.86 7.14 9.20
C SER A 142 2.40 7.13 9.68
N SER A 143 1.46 6.90 8.74
CA SER A 143 0.03 6.74 9.07
C SER A 143 -0.17 5.67 10.13
N MET A 144 0.40 4.49 9.88
CA MET A 144 0.33 3.33 10.76
C MET A 144 0.87 3.60 12.16
N LEU A 145 1.98 4.33 12.29
CA LEU A 145 2.53 4.70 13.60
C LEU A 145 1.61 5.70 14.34
N ALA A 146 1.04 6.67 13.63
CA ALA A 146 0.04 7.58 14.22
C ALA A 146 -1.24 6.84 14.65
N ASP A 147 -1.67 5.82 13.90
CA ASP A 147 -2.83 5.00 14.23
C ASP A 147 -2.58 4.10 15.46
N VAL A 148 -1.42 3.42 15.54
CA VAL A 148 -1.03 2.66 16.74
C VAL A 148 -1.00 3.56 17.97
N ARG A 149 -0.32 4.72 17.90
CA ARG A 149 -0.23 5.69 19.02
C ARG A 149 -1.57 6.29 19.45
N THR A 150 -2.63 6.13 18.65
CA THR A 150 -3.99 6.61 18.97
C THR A 150 -4.98 5.45 19.20
N GLY A 151 -4.50 4.21 19.35
CA GLY A 151 -5.33 3.02 19.57
C GLY A 151 -6.22 2.66 18.37
N ARG A 152 -5.99 3.26 17.20
CA ARG A 152 -6.78 3.03 15.99
C ARG A 152 -6.33 1.77 15.26
N ARG A 153 -7.24 1.20 14.47
CA ARG A 153 -6.94 0.05 13.61
C ARG A 153 -6.02 0.45 12.47
N THR A 154 -4.89 -0.23 12.36
CA THR A 154 -3.90 -0.04 11.30
C THR A 154 -4.27 -0.68 9.97
N GLU A 155 -3.65 -0.20 8.90
CA GLU A 155 -3.76 -0.74 7.53
C GLU A 155 -2.88 -1.99 7.28
N VAL A 156 -2.18 -2.52 8.30
CA VAL A 156 -1.15 -3.59 8.12
C VAL A 156 -1.69 -4.88 7.50
N GLU A 157 -2.95 -5.21 7.78
CA GLU A 157 -3.63 -6.41 7.24
C GLU A 157 -3.98 -6.25 5.74
N TYR A 158 -4.07 -5.02 5.25
CA TYR A 158 -4.27 -4.69 3.84
C TYR A 158 -2.94 -4.49 3.08
N MET A 159 -1.85 -4.23 3.80
CA MET A 159 -0.51 -4.07 3.24
C MET A 159 0.24 -5.42 3.31
N ASN A 160 1.00 -5.68 4.38
CA ASN A 160 1.73 -6.93 4.57
C ASN A 160 0.80 -8.17 4.58
N GLY A 161 -0.42 -8.05 5.11
CA GLY A 161 -1.40 -9.15 5.07
C GLY A 161 -1.84 -9.54 3.66
N TRP A 162 -1.92 -8.58 2.73
CA TRP A 162 -2.19 -8.88 1.31
C TRP A 162 -0.99 -9.57 0.66
N VAL A 163 0.23 -9.11 0.94
CA VAL A 163 1.47 -9.74 0.43
C VAL A 163 1.58 -11.20 0.88
N VAL A 164 1.28 -11.48 2.16
CA VAL A 164 1.30 -12.85 2.69
C VAL A 164 0.26 -13.75 2.00
N ARG A 165 -1.01 -13.31 1.89
CA ARG A 165 -2.05 -14.07 1.20
C ARG A 165 -1.70 -14.37 -0.26
N LYS A 166 -1.24 -13.35 -1.00
CA LYS A 166 -0.80 -13.53 -2.39
C LYS A 166 0.44 -14.43 -2.50
N GLY A 167 1.35 -14.38 -1.52
CA GLY A 167 2.44 -15.34 -1.39
C GLY A 167 1.93 -16.78 -1.27
N GLU A 168 0.99 -17.03 -0.35
CA GLU A 168 0.37 -18.35 -0.14
C GLU A 168 -0.31 -18.87 -1.42
N GLU A 169 -1.10 -18.03 -2.11
CA GLU A 169 -1.73 -18.34 -3.41
C GLU A 169 -0.71 -18.76 -4.49
N MET A 170 0.52 -18.24 -4.43
CA MET A 170 1.59 -18.50 -5.40
C MET A 170 2.66 -19.49 -4.89
N GLY A 171 2.47 -20.11 -3.72
CA GLY A 171 3.45 -21.02 -3.12
C GLY A 171 4.73 -20.35 -2.58
N VAL A 172 4.70 -19.02 -2.40
CA VAL A 172 5.81 -18.19 -1.91
C VAL A 172 5.63 -17.88 -0.43
N GLN A 173 6.47 -18.48 0.44
CA GLN A 173 6.44 -18.21 1.87
C GLN A 173 6.99 -16.81 2.20
N CYS A 174 6.13 -15.93 2.72
CA CYS A 174 6.46 -14.55 3.08
C CYS A 174 6.66 -14.39 4.60
N VAL A 175 7.64 -15.12 5.14
CA VAL A 175 7.84 -15.28 6.60
C VAL A 175 8.17 -13.96 7.29
N MET A 176 9.01 -13.12 6.69
CA MET A 176 9.41 -11.83 7.24
C MET A 176 8.24 -10.84 7.23
N ASN A 177 7.47 -10.79 6.14
CA ASN A 177 6.26 -9.96 6.05
C ASN A 177 5.17 -10.43 7.03
N PHE A 178 5.01 -11.74 7.21
CA PHE A 178 4.11 -12.32 8.22
C PHE A 178 4.54 -11.93 9.64
N MET A 179 5.82 -12.11 9.97
CA MET A 179 6.38 -11.77 11.29
C MET A 179 6.18 -10.28 11.59
N VAL A 180 6.50 -9.40 10.64
CA VAL A 180 6.36 -7.94 10.81
C VAL A 180 4.89 -7.52 10.95
N LYS A 181 3.97 -8.13 10.20
CA LYS A 181 2.52 -7.93 10.36
C LYS A 181 2.05 -8.29 11.77
N GLU A 182 2.40 -9.47 12.26
CA GLU A 182 1.93 -9.93 13.58
C GLU A 182 2.58 -9.14 14.74
N MET A 183 3.84 -8.70 14.61
CA MET A 183 4.46 -7.79 15.60
C MET A 183 3.73 -6.43 15.67
N VAL A 184 3.32 -5.86 14.53
CA VAL A 184 2.52 -4.62 14.50
C VAL A 184 1.15 -4.83 15.16
N LYS A 185 0.47 -5.95 14.86
CA LYS A 185 -0.82 -6.29 15.48
C LYS A 185 -0.67 -6.46 17.00
N GLY A 186 0.38 -7.15 17.46
CA GLY A 186 0.70 -7.30 18.88
C GLY A 186 0.90 -5.94 19.57
N LYS A 187 1.74 -5.06 18.99
CA LYS A 187 1.95 -3.70 19.52
C LYS A 187 0.65 -2.87 19.54
N GLN A 188 -0.21 -3.01 18.53
CA GLN A 188 -1.52 -2.32 18.51
C GLN A 188 -2.46 -2.81 19.62
N VAL A 189 -2.42 -4.10 19.98
CA VAL A 189 -3.18 -4.65 21.12
C VAL A 189 -2.66 -4.09 22.45
N MET A 190 -1.34 -4.09 22.66
CA MET A 190 -0.72 -3.55 23.88
C MET A 190 -1.08 -2.08 24.10
N VAL A 191 -0.88 -1.22 23.10
CA VAL A 191 -1.20 0.22 23.22
C VAL A 191 -2.70 0.46 23.41
N LYS A 192 -3.56 -0.41 22.84
CA LYS A 192 -5.02 -0.33 23.08
C LYS A 192 -5.37 -0.66 24.54
N GLN A 193 -4.73 -1.67 25.13
CA GLN A 193 -4.93 -2.02 26.55
C GLN A 193 -4.45 -0.88 27.47
N GLU A 194 -3.26 -0.33 27.23
CA GLU A 194 -2.73 0.83 27.96
C GLU A 194 -3.68 2.05 27.91
N LEU A 195 -4.33 2.29 26.76
CA LEU A 195 -5.34 3.34 26.62
C LEU A 195 -6.65 3.02 27.35
N GLU A 196 -7.10 1.76 27.34
CA GLU A 196 -8.34 1.30 28.00
C GLU A 196 -8.20 1.24 29.54
N GLU A 197 -7.00 1.00 30.06
CA GLU A 197 -6.69 1.02 31.50
C GLU A 197 -6.52 2.45 32.06
N SER A 198 -6.35 3.46 31.20
CA SER A 198 -6.17 4.84 31.63
C SER A 198 -7.47 5.47 32.15
N VAL A 199 -7.51 5.82 33.45
CA VAL A 199 -8.65 6.53 34.05
C VAL A 199 -8.64 7.99 33.58
N PRO A 200 -9.67 8.48 32.86
CA PRO A 200 -9.72 9.87 32.44
C PRO A 200 -10.01 10.75 33.66
N LEU A 201 -8.98 11.44 34.17
CA LEU A 201 -9.16 12.46 35.20
C LEU A 201 -9.85 13.68 34.58
N VAL A 202 -11.19 13.68 34.63
CA VAL A 202 -12.02 14.84 34.33
C VAL A 202 -11.76 15.89 35.41
N GLY A 203 -10.82 16.80 35.15
CA GLY A 203 -10.67 18.03 35.92
C GLY A 203 -11.98 18.82 35.87
N PRO A 204 -12.37 19.51 36.97
CA PRO A 204 -13.65 20.22 37.02
C PRO A 204 -13.71 21.29 35.92
N ASP A 205 -14.75 21.22 35.10
CA ASP A 205 -14.95 22.05 33.92
C ASP A 205 -15.02 23.54 34.31
N LYS A 206 -13.94 24.28 34.01
CA LYS A 206 -13.89 25.74 34.08
C LYS A 206 -13.72 26.25 32.66
N GLY A 207 -14.78 26.88 32.15
CA GLY A 207 -14.86 27.33 30.77
C GLY A 207 -13.72 28.30 30.39
N ARG A 208 -13.17 28.06 29.19
CA ARG A 208 -12.31 28.92 28.35
C ARG A 208 -11.62 30.12 29.03
N THR A 209 -10.29 30.13 28.94
CA THR A 209 -9.61 31.10 28.04
C THR A 209 -8.26 30.56 27.58
N GLN A 210 -7.60 31.25 26.66
CA GLN A 210 -6.33 30.82 26.05
C GLN A 210 -5.12 31.18 26.94
N ASP A 211 -4.00 30.53 26.62
CA ASP A 211 -2.61 30.87 26.98
C ASP A 211 -2.07 30.50 28.38
N GLU A 212 -0.97 29.72 28.34
CA GLU A 212 0.00 29.40 29.41
C GLU A 212 -0.57 28.64 30.66
N ILE A 213 0.15 27.85 31.47
CA ILE A 213 1.58 27.71 31.84
C ILE A 213 1.92 26.20 32.00
N CYS A 214 3.21 25.83 32.06
CA CYS A 214 3.70 24.45 32.23
C CYS A 214 3.72 23.93 33.70
N HIS A 215 4.02 22.62 33.87
CA HIS A 215 4.07 21.84 35.13
C HIS A 215 4.99 22.40 36.25
N PRO A 216 4.81 21.99 37.52
CA PRO A 216 5.44 20.77 38.12
C PRO A 216 4.40 19.88 38.87
N ASN A 217 4.63 18.73 39.54
CA ASN A 217 5.75 17.78 39.78
C ASN A 217 5.28 16.36 39.30
N GLU A 218 6.02 15.24 39.22
CA GLU A 218 7.32 14.70 39.71
C GLU A 218 7.26 13.67 40.89
N TYR A 219 7.31 12.37 40.54
CA TYR A 219 7.73 11.16 41.28
C TYR A 219 7.74 9.97 40.27
N VAL A 220 8.69 9.89 39.33
CA VAL A 220 9.98 9.17 39.41
C VAL A 220 9.88 7.63 39.54
N LEU A 221 10.05 6.93 38.41
CA LEU A 221 11.04 5.83 38.28
C LEU A 221 11.52 5.63 36.82
N GLN A 222 12.27 6.65 36.40
CA GLN A 222 13.33 6.69 35.39
C GLN A 222 13.73 5.41 34.61
N PHE A 223 13.45 5.42 33.29
CA PHE A 223 14.47 5.10 32.28
C PHE A 223 14.35 6.09 31.10
N LEU A 224 15.43 6.84 30.86
CA LEU A 224 15.59 7.75 29.71
C LEU A 224 16.02 6.92 28.49
N VAL A 225 15.59 7.22 27.25
CA VAL A 225 16.08 8.35 26.43
C VAL A 225 14.94 9.08 25.72
N HIS A 226 15.03 10.41 25.65
CA HIS A 226 14.05 11.31 25.05
C HIS A 226 13.96 11.26 23.52
N SER A 227 12.77 11.56 22.98
CA SER A 227 12.63 12.33 21.73
C SER A 227 11.53 13.39 21.89
N PRO A 228 11.87 14.69 21.99
CA PRO A 228 10.87 15.76 21.96
C PRO A 228 10.35 16.00 20.53
N TYR A 229 9.47 17.00 20.38
CA TYR A 229 8.81 17.45 19.12
C TYR A 229 7.55 16.68 18.69
N SER A 230 6.47 16.93 19.44
CA SER A 230 5.08 16.82 18.99
C SER A 230 4.35 18.17 19.11
N ARG A 231 4.35 18.96 18.03
CA ARG A 231 3.35 20.01 17.76
C ARG A 231 3.23 20.23 16.25
N LEU A 232 2.00 20.41 15.77
CA LEU A 232 1.60 20.69 14.38
C LEU A 232 1.92 19.58 13.37
N SER A 233 0.96 18.66 13.16
CA SER A 233 0.80 17.94 11.90
C SER A 233 -0.59 18.21 11.34
N TYR A 234 -0.66 18.83 10.16
CA TYR A 234 -1.92 19.06 9.46
C TYR A 234 -2.63 17.74 9.15
N LYS A 235 -3.97 17.74 9.22
CA LYS A 235 -4.78 16.65 8.67
C LYS A 235 -4.51 16.55 7.17
N ASN A 236 -3.87 15.48 6.73
CA ASN A 236 -3.61 15.22 5.33
C ASN A 236 -4.83 14.47 4.73
N PRO A 237 -5.66 15.08 3.86
CA PRO A 237 -6.96 14.52 3.47
C PRO A 237 -6.88 13.30 2.54
N PHE A 238 -5.67 12.83 2.21
CA PHE A 238 -5.42 11.73 1.29
C PHE A 238 -5.38 10.33 1.92
N SER A 239 -5.58 10.18 3.24
CA SER A 239 -5.60 8.85 3.89
C SER A 239 -6.83 8.02 3.51
N SER A 240 -8.01 8.63 3.45
CA SER A 240 -9.27 7.98 3.03
C SER A 240 -9.23 7.46 1.58
N PHE A 241 -8.46 8.11 0.71
CA PHE A 241 -8.29 7.71 -0.68
C PHE A 241 -7.48 6.40 -0.85
N GLN A 242 -6.70 6.01 0.17
CA GLN A 242 -5.86 4.79 0.09
C GLN A 242 -6.66 3.51 0.31
N ALA A 243 -7.70 3.54 1.15
CA ALA A 243 -8.61 2.41 1.31
C ALA A 243 -9.38 2.12 0.01
N SER A 244 -9.94 3.17 -0.62
CA SER A 244 -10.67 3.05 -1.88
C SER A 244 -9.77 2.60 -3.05
N ALA A 245 -8.50 3.02 -3.08
CA ALA A 245 -7.54 2.53 -4.08
C ALA A 245 -7.25 1.02 -3.98
N MET A 246 -7.27 0.43 -2.77
CA MET A 246 -7.10 -1.01 -2.56
C MET A 246 -8.39 -1.80 -2.83
N GLU A 247 -9.56 -1.16 -2.66
CA GLU A 247 -10.84 -1.71 -3.10
C GLU A 247 -10.92 -1.80 -4.64
N VAL A 248 -10.36 -0.80 -5.35
CA VAL A 248 -10.15 -0.88 -6.80
C VAL A 248 -9.15 -1.97 -7.19
N LEU A 249 -8.09 -2.21 -6.39
CA LEU A 249 -7.19 -3.34 -6.64
C LEU A 249 -7.96 -4.67 -6.61
N LYS A 250 -8.86 -4.85 -5.64
CA LYS A 250 -9.72 -6.04 -5.53
C LYS A 250 -10.64 -6.20 -6.75
N ILE A 251 -11.26 -5.11 -7.21
CA ILE A 251 -12.12 -5.09 -8.41
C ILE A 251 -11.36 -5.40 -9.72
N LEU A 252 -10.02 -5.29 -9.71
CA LEU A 252 -9.17 -5.63 -10.86
C LEU A 252 -8.53 -7.03 -10.78
N THR A 253 -8.70 -7.74 -9.66
CA THR A 253 -8.16 -9.10 -9.43
C THR A 253 -9.23 -10.19 -9.27
N ASP A 254 -10.50 -9.80 -9.11
CA ASP A 254 -11.69 -10.68 -9.07
C ASP A 254 -12.44 -10.64 -10.43
#